data_AF-A0A673LB86-F1
#
_entry.id   AF-A0A673LB86-F1
#
_cell.length_a   1.000
_cell.length_b   1.000
_cell.length_c   1.000
_cell.angle_alpha   90.00
_cell.angle_beta   90.00
_cell.angle_gamma   90.00
#
_symmetry.space_group_name_H-M   'P 1'
#
loop_
_entity.id
_entity.type
_entity.pdbx_description
1 polymer ?
#
loop_
_entity_poly.entity_id
_entity_poly.type
_entity_poly.pdbx_seq_one_letter_code
_entity_poly.pdbx_strand_id
1 'polypeptide(L)'
;MASIAKSIDPENNPTLTEVLEQIVLLPETVHLAVRYTSIELVGEMSEVIDRNPCMLDPVLNFLMKGLREKPLASVAAKAIHSICSVCRDHMAQHFQGDLSHAFVVWLVLFKHTNPIVENGQTHPCQKVIQEIWPVLSETLNAHQNDNRIVERCCRCLRFAVRCVGKGSASLLQPLVTQMVSVYQVYPHSCFLYLGSILVDEYGMEEGCRQGLLDMLQALCMPTFQLLEQPNGLRNHPDTVDDLFRLVTRFVQRSPFTLVNSSIIVHIIQCAIASTTLDHRDANCSVMKFIRDLIHTGVTNDHEDDFEVRKRLIGQVMEQHGQQLVTQLINTCCFCLPPYTLPDVAEVLWEIMVFDRPTFCRWLETALKGLPKETAGGALTVTHKQLTDFHKQVTSAEECKQVCWAIREFTRLYR
;
A
#
# COMPACT_ATOMS: atom_id res chain seq x y z
N MET A 1 -8.11 22.70 29.26
CA MET A 1 -9.12 23.00 28.22
C MET A 1 -8.86 22.21 26.94
N ALA A 2 -7.64 22.19 26.37
CA ALA A 2 -7.33 21.38 25.18
C ALA A 2 -7.74 19.90 25.32
N SER A 3 -7.49 19.30 26.49
CA SER A 3 -7.83 17.90 26.80
C SER A 3 -9.33 17.56 26.78
N ILE A 4 -10.22 18.55 26.89
CA ILE A 4 -11.67 18.35 26.87
C ILE A 4 -12.31 18.87 25.59
N ALA A 5 -11.62 19.73 24.82
CA ALA A 5 -12.17 20.45 23.67
C ALA A 5 -12.79 19.52 22.63
N LYS A 6 -12.16 18.37 22.36
CA LYS A 6 -12.64 17.36 21.42
C LYS A 6 -13.88 16.60 21.87
N SER A 7 -14.20 16.62 23.16
CA SER A 7 -15.36 15.92 23.75
C SER A 7 -16.58 16.82 23.94
N ILE A 8 -16.47 18.11 23.61
CA ILE A 8 -17.56 19.07 23.76
C ILE A 8 -18.39 19.07 22.48
N ASP A 9 -19.70 18.94 22.64
CA ASP A 9 -20.66 19.00 21.54
C ASP A 9 -20.59 20.39 20.85
N PRO A 10 -20.22 20.44 19.56
CA PRO A 10 -20.07 21.68 18.82
C PRO A 10 -21.41 22.33 18.43
N GLU A 11 -22.56 21.64 18.56
CA GLU A 11 -23.89 22.24 18.29
C GLU A 11 -24.39 23.15 19.42
N ASN A 12 -23.94 22.90 20.65
CA ASN A 12 -24.57 23.44 21.85
C ASN A 12 -23.79 24.58 22.53
N ASN A 13 -22.72 25.11 21.91
CA ASN A 13 -21.84 26.07 22.58
C ASN A 13 -21.38 27.23 21.66
N PRO A 14 -22.15 28.32 21.53
CA PRO A 14 -21.70 29.55 20.83
C PRO A 14 -20.43 30.15 21.45
N THR A 15 -20.19 29.87 22.74
CA THR A 15 -18.99 30.25 23.48
C THR A 15 -17.71 29.63 22.93
N LEU A 16 -17.76 28.48 22.23
CA LEU A 16 -16.56 27.88 21.62
C LEU A 16 -16.06 28.70 20.42
N THR A 17 -16.97 29.24 19.62
CA THR A 17 -16.59 30.12 18.49
C THR A 17 -15.99 31.42 19.01
N GLU A 18 -16.56 32.02 20.05
CA GLU A 18 -16.00 33.22 20.71
C GLU A 18 -14.59 32.96 21.26
N VAL A 19 -14.36 31.81 21.91
CA VAL A 19 -13.03 31.42 22.39
C VAL A 19 -12.04 31.29 21.24
N LEU A 20 -12.46 30.71 20.11
CA LEU A 20 -11.63 30.58 18.92
C LEU A 20 -11.25 31.95 18.34
N GLU A 21 -12.22 32.87 18.25
CA GLU A 21 -12.01 34.26 17.81
C GLU A 21 -11.00 34.99 18.67
N GLN A 22 -11.06 34.84 19.99
CA GLN A 22 -10.10 35.48 20.89
C GLN A 22 -8.70 34.88 20.76
N ILE A 23 -8.59 33.56 20.53
CA ILE A 23 -7.29 32.89 20.39
C ILE A 23 -6.55 33.36 19.14
N VAL A 24 -7.23 33.48 17.99
CA VAL A 24 -6.58 33.89 16.73
C VAL A 24 -6.10 35.35 16.76
N LEU A 25 -6.62 36.17 17.68
CA LEU A 25 -6.23 37.56 17.90
C LEU A 25 -5.07 37.74 18.89
N LEU A 26 -4.55 36.65 19.49
CA LEU A 26 -3.46 36.74 20.47
C LEU A 26 -2.19 37.37 19.85
N PRO A 27 -1.63 38.44 20.46
CA PRO A 27 -0.44 39.08 19.93
C PRO A 27 0.82 38.24 20.17
N GLU A 28 1.84 38.46 19.34
CA GLU A 28 3.13 37.74 19.42
C GLU A 28 3.91 38.02 20.70
N THR A 29 3.59 39.11 21.39
CA THR A 29 4.17 39.52 22.69
C THR A 29 3.72 38.63 23.86
N VAL A 30 2.70 37.81 23.67
CA VAL A 30 2.21 36.86 24.69
C VAL A 30 3.26 35.78 24.95
N HIS A 31 3.37 35.36 26.22
CA HIS A 31 4.33 34.35 26.65
C HIS A 31 4.26 33.07 25.80
N LEU A 32 5.43 32.53 25.43
CA LEU A 32 5.58 31.39 24.53
C LEU A 32 4.72 30.17 24.92
N ALA A 33 4.68 29.83 26.21
CA ALA A 33 3.89 28.70 26.71
C ALA A 33 2.38 28.88 26.47
N VAL A 34 1.86 30.11 26.60
CA VAL A 34 0.44 30.40 26.35
C VAL A 34 0.16 30.24 24.86
N ARG A 35 1.01 30.81 23.99
CA ARG A 35 0.89 30.66 22.54
C ARG A 35 0.96 29.19 22.10
N TYR A 36 1.84 28.40 22.71
CA TYR A 36 1.94 26.95 22.47
C TYR A 36 0.62 26.23 22.78
N THR A 37 0.09 26.42 23.99
CA THR A 37 -1.17 25.78 24.43
C THR A 37 -2.37 26.28 23.63
N SER A 38 -2.39 27.56 23.22
CA SER A 38 -3.40 28.11 22.33
C SER A 38 -3.41 27.43 20.97
N ILE A 39 -2.24 27.20 20.37
CA ILE A 39 -2.12 26.47 19.10
C ILE A 39 -2.61 25.03 19.25
N GLU A 40 -2.26 24.36 20.34
CA GLU A 40 -2.75 23.00 20.63
C GLU A 40 -4.28 22.96 20.77
N LEU A 41 -4.85 23.91 21.52
CA LEU A 41 -6.31 24.03 21.69
C LEU A 41 -7.03 24.26 20.36
N VAL A 42 -6.51 25.13 19.49
CA VAL A 42 -7.05 25.36 18.13
C VAL A 42 -7.10 24.07 17.32
N GLY A 43 -6.06 23.22 17.43
CA GLY A 43 -6.03 21.92 16.76
C GLY A 43 -7.12 20.94 17.25
N GLU A 44 -7.45 20.97 18.54
CA GLU A 44 -8.51 20.15 19.13
C GLU A 44 -9.93 20.70 18.85
N MET A 45 -10.06 21.98 18.48
CA MET A 45 -11.32 22.63 18.12
C MET A 45 -11.66 22.52 16.62
N SER A 46 -11.04 21.58 15.90
CA SER A 46 -11.23 21.39 14.46
C SER A 46 -12.69 21.13 14.04
N GLU A 47 -13.49 20.46 14.87
CA GLU A 47 -14.93 20.22 14.60
C GLU A 47 -15.77 21.50 14.70
N VAL A 48 -15.38 22.43 15.58
CA VAL A 48 -16.03 23.75 15.69
C VAL A 48 -15.70 24.59 14.46
N ILE A 49 -14.47 24.51 13.96
CA ILE A 49 -14.01 25.21 12.75
C ILE A 49 -14.74 24.69 11.51
N ASP A 50 -14.92 23.37 11.39
CA ASP A 50 -15.65 22.76 10.27
C ASP A 50 -17.10 23.26 10.18
N ARG A 51 -17.78 23.42 11.32
CA ARG A 51 -19.14 23.98 11.39
C ARG A 51 -19.20 25.49 11.21
N ASN A 52 -18.07 26.19 11.30
CA ASN A 52 -17.96 27.64 11.11
C ASN A 52 -16.87 27.99 10.08
N PRO A 53 -17.06 27.70 8.78
CA PRO A 53 -16.01 27.82 7.76
C PRO A 53 -15.41 29.23 7.63
N CYS A 54 -16.13 30.29 8.06
CA CYS A 54 -15.61 31.66 8.08
C CYS A 54 -14.37 31.83 8.98
N MET A 55 -14.20 30.97 9.98
CA MET A 55 -13.05 30.99 10.90
C MET A 55 -11.81 30.29 10.34
N LEU A 56 -11.93 29.60 9.20
CA LEU A 56 -10.85 28.79 8.65
C LEU A 56 -9.64 29.66 8.23
N ASP A 57 -9.86 30.77 7.52
CA ASP A 57 -8.80 31.69 7.12
C ASP A 57 -8.06 32.34 8.32
N PRO A 58 -8.76 32.94 9.31
CA PRO A 58 -8.12 33.46 10.52
C PRO A 58 -7.28 32.40 11.26
N VAL A 59 -7.82 31.20 11.41
CA VAL A 59 -7.14 30.09 12.10
C VAL A 59 -5.90 29.65 11.31
N LEU A 60 -6.01 29.43 10.00
CA LEU A 60 -4.87 29.03 9.18
C LEU A 60 -3.77 30.09 9.22
N ASN A 61 -4.11 31.37 9.10
CA ASN A 61 -3.13 32.46 9.21
C ASN A 61 -2.44 32.50 10.59
N PHE A 62 -3.20 32.30 11.68
CA PHE A 62 -2.65 32.20 13.02
C PHE A 62 -1.66 31.03 13.16
N LEU A 63 -2.03 29.86 12.66
CA LEU A 63 -1.18 28.67 12.70
C LEU A 63 0.06 28.81 11.81
N MET A 64 -0.05 29.48 10.66
CA MET A 64 1.07 29.74 9.76
C MET A 64 2.12 30.66 10.40
N LYS A 65 1.71 31.62 11.24
CA LYS A 65 2.65 32.40 12.06
C LYS A 65 3.39 31.50 13.05
N GLY A 66 2.65 30.66 13.78
CA GLY A 66 3.23 29.68 14.69
C GLY A 66 4.16 28.67 14.01
N LEU A 67 3.88 28.32 12.74
CA LEU A 67 4.71 27.41 11.96
C LEU A 67 6.08 28.01 11.60
N ARG A 68 6.15 29.34 11.41
CA ARG A 68 7.40 30.07 11.12
C ARG A 68 8.29 30.25 12.36
N GLU A 69 7.73 30.07 13.56
CA GLU A 69 8.46 30.16 14.81
C GLU A 69 8.98 28.80 15.28
N LYS A 70 10.31 28.66 15.33
CA LYS A 70 10.99 27.40 15.71
C LYS A 70 10.41 26.68 16.95
N PRO A 71 10.11 27.35 18.09
CA PRO A 71 9.56 26.65 19.26
C PRO A 71 8.08 26.24 19.12
N LEU A 72 7.33 26.84 18.20
CA LEU A 72 5.90 26.59 17.99
C LEU A 72 5.63 25.73 16.75
N ALA A 73 6.62 25.56 15.86
CA ALA A 73 6.45 24.89 14.59
C ALA A 73 5.86 23.49 14.68
N SER A 74 6.29 22.69 15.66
CA SER A 74 5.78 21.31 15.82
C SER A 74 4.31 21.28 16.26
N VAL A 75 3.88 22.19 17.14
CA VAL A 75 2.49 22.21 17.63
C VAL A 75 1.56 22.82 16.57
N ALA A 76 2.05 23.84 15.84
CA ALA A 76 1.34 24.44 14.71
C ALA A 76 1.13 23.41 13.58
N ALA A 77 2.15 22.64 13.22
CA ALA A 77 2.01 21.60 12.20
C ALA A 77 0.99 20.52 12.59
N LYS A 78 0.94 20.12 13.87
CA LYS A 78 -0.06 19.18 14.38
C LYS A 78 -1.48 19.76 14.32
N ALA A 79 -1.66 21.02 14.71
CA ALA A 79 -2.95 21.70 14.64
C ALA A 79 -3.45 21.86 13.20
N ILE A 80 -2.57 22.28 12.27
CA ILE A 80 -2.86 22.35 10.84
C ILE A 80 -3.28 20.97 10.31
N HIS A 81 -2.57 19.90 10.69
CA HIS A 81 -2.95 18.53 10.31
C HIS A 81 -4.35 18.16 10.81
N SER A 82 -4.69 18.48 12.07
CA SER A 82 -6.01 18.20 12.63
C SER A 82 -7.11 18.91 11.85
N ILE A 83 -6.94 20.22 11.60
CA ILE A 83 -7.90 21.04 10.84
C ILE A 83 -8.05 20.53 9.41
N CYS A 84 -6.96 20.27 8.70
CA CYS A 84 -7.04 19.74 7.33
C CYS A 84 -7.77 18.39 7.29
N SER A 85 -7.64 17.56 8.33
CA SER A 85 -8.30 16.25 8.41
C SER A 85 -9.80 16.34 8.68
N VAL A 86 -10.27 17.39 9.36
CA VAL A 86 -11.68 17.55 9.72
C VAL A 86 -12.40 18.46 8.72
N CYS A 87 -11.83 19.62 8.39
CA CYS A 87 -12.42 20.65 7.52
C CYS A 87 -12.30 20.36 6.00
N ARG A 88 -12.28 19.07 5.63
CA ARG A 88 -11.88 18.57 4.29
C ARG A 88 -12.64 19.23 3.14
N ASP A 89 -13.93 19.47 3.34
CA ASP A 89 -14.86 19.93 2.32
C ASP A 89 -14.71 21.43 2.01
N HIS A 90 -14.20 22.20 2.98
CA HIS A 90 -14.01 23.65 2.88
C HIS A 90 -12.58 24.03 2.48
N MET A 91 -11.62 23.11 2.62
CA MET A 91 -10.20 23.37 2.33
C MET A 91 -9.89 23.61 0.85
N ALA A 92 -10.78 23.22 -0.08
CA ALA A 92 -10.58 23.31 -1.53
C ALA A 92 -10.32 24.75 -2.04
N GLN A 93 -10.85 25.77 -1.36
CA GLN A 93 -10.71 27.18 -1.77
C GLN A 93 -9.37 27.79 -1.32
N HIS A 94 -8.79 27.28 -0.24
CA HIS A 94 -7.52 27.77 0.31
C HIS A 94 -6.28 27.21 -0.44
N PHE A 95 -6.51 26.44 -1.52
CA PHE A 95 -5.47 25.90 -2.41
C PHE A 95 -4.78 26.94 -3.28
N GLN A 96 -5.44 28.08 -3.56
CA GLN A 96 -4.92 29.11 -4.45
C GLN A 96 -4.16 30.23 -3.71
N GLY A 97 -4.03 30.15 -2.38
CA GLY A 97 -3.36 31.16 -1.55
C GLY A 97 -1.89 30.86 -1.26
N ASP A 98 -1.22 31.82 -0.61
CA ASP A 98 0.20 31.87 -0.21
C ASP A 98 0.69 30.73 0.74
N LEU A 99 -0.17 29.74 1.04
CA LEU A 99 0.12 28.56 1.85
C LEU A 99 1.08 27.56 1.17
N SER A 100 1.50 27.83 -0.07
CA SER A 100 2.22 26.94 -0.97
C SER A 100 3.71 26.77 -0.69
N HIS A 101 4.30 27.39 0.34
CA HIS A 101 5.76 27.41 0.49
C HIS A 101 6.36 26.28 1.36
N ALA A 102 5.54 25.42 1.97
CA ALA A 102 6.03 24.36 2.86
C ALA A 102 5.61 22.95 2.39
N PHE A 103 6.60 22.10 2.11
CA PHE A 103 6.41 20.70 1.69
C PHE A 103 5.50 19.90 2.65
N VAL A 104 5.55 20.20 3.95
CA VAL A 104 4.70 19.57 4.97
C VAL A 104 3.23 19.95 4.79
N VAL A 105 2.94 21.18 4.37
CA VAL A 105 1.58 21.65 4.11
C VAL A 105 1.00 20.94 2.89
N TRP A 106 1.76 20.78 1.80
CA TRP A 106 1.31 20.00 0.63
C TRP A 106 0.95 18.56 0.97
N LEU A 107 1.79 17.87 1.75
CA LEU A 107 1.54 16.50 2.20
C LEU A 107 0.22 16.38 2.99
N VAL A 108 -0.06 17.35 3.85
CA VAL A 108 -1.27 17.38 4.68
C VAL A 108 -2.49 17.72 3.85
N LEU A 109 -2.38 18.70 2.95
CA LEU A 109 -3.47 19.11 2.05
C LEU A 109 -3.91 17.95 1.17
N PHE A 110 -3.03 17.43 0.29
CA PHE A 110 -3.39 16.34 -0.62
C PHE A 110 -3.87 15.06 0.08
N LYS A 111 -3.43 14.83 1.32
CA LYS A 111 -3.87 13.66 2.09
C LYS A 111 -5.34 13.76 2.52
N HIS A 112 -5.85 14.94 2.81
CA HIS A 112 -7.16 15.09 3.45
C HIS A 112 -8.19 15.83 2.60
N THR A 113 -7.79 16.43 1.48
CA THR A 113 -8.73 17.08 0.55
C THR A 113 -9.22 16.08 -0.48
N ASN A 114 -10.54 15.90 -0.48
CA ASN A 114 -11.25 15.10 -1.47
C ASN A 114 -12.48 15.89 -1.93
N PRO A 115 -12.30 16.96 -2.72
CA PRO A 115 -13.42 17.80 -3.13
C PRO A 115 -14.41 16.98 -3.96
N ILE A 116 -15.70 17.14 -3.69
CA ILE A 116 -16.75 16.55 -4.53
C ILE A 116 -16.76 17.33 -5.84
N VAL A 117 -16.32 16.69 -6.92
CA VAL A 117 -16.34 17.28 -8.26
C VAL A 117 -17.60 16.82 -8.98
N GLU A 118 -18.57 17.71 -9.11
CA GLU A 118 -19.81 17.45 -9.84
C GLU A 118 -19.64 17.65 -11.36
N ASN A 119 -20.40 16.88 -12.16
CA ASN A 119 -20.67 17.15 -13.59
C ASN A 119 -19.43 17.46 -14.47
N GLY A 120 -18.42 16.60 -14.45
CA GLY A 120 -17.28 16.68 -15.39
C GLY A 120 -16.42 17.95 -15.26
N GLN A 121 -16.58 18.70 -14.16
CA GLN A 121 -15.75 19.86 -13.87
C GLN A 121 -14.28 19.45 -13.63
N THR A 122 -13.36 20.37 -13.89
CA THR A 122 -11.93 20.14 -13.63
C THR A 122 -11.67 20.10 -12.12
N HIS A 123 -10.94 19.09 -11.65
CA HIS A 123 -10.62 18.96 -10.24
C HIS A 123 -9.82 20.19 -9.74
N PRO A 124 -10.21 20.84 -8.63
CA PRO A 124 -9.57 22.07 -8.15
C PRO A 124 -8.05 21.93 -7.94
N CYS A 125 -7.61 20.77 -7.45
CA CYS A 125 -6.20 20.51 -7.19
C CYS A 125 -5.39 20.09 -8.43
N GLN A 126 -6.02 19.92 -9.61
CA GLN A 126 -5.32 19.51 -10.83
C GLN A 126 -4.30 20.57 -11.28
N LYS A 127 -4.69 21.85 -11.28
CA LYS A 127 -3.78 22.96 -11.62
C LYS A 127 -2.61 23.06 -10.63
N VAL A 128 -2.92 22.91 -9.35
CA VAL A 128 -1.95 22.97 -8.27
C VAL A 128 -0.88 21.87 -8.40
N ILE A 129 -1.27 20.65 -8.80
CA ILE A 129 -0.30 19.58 -9.07
C ILE A 129 0.63 19.94 -10.22
N GLN A 130 0.11 20.55 -11.28
CA GLN A 130 0.93 20.97 -12.43
C GLN A 130 1.95 22.05 -12.05
N GLU A 131 1.57 22.97 -11.17
CA GLU A 131 2.48 24.02 -10.66
C GLU A 131 3.53 23.47 -9.68
N ILE A 132 3.15 22.48 -8.86
CA ILE A 132 4.04 21.87 -7.86
C ILE A 132 4.97 20.82 -8.47
N TRP A 133 4.60 20.20 -9.60
CA TRP A 133 5.39 19.13 -10.20
C TRP A 133 6.86 19.49 -10.49
N PRO A 134 7.19 20.63 -11.13
CA PRO A 134 8.58 20.97 -11.46
C PRO A 134 9.50 20.98 -10.23
N VAL A 135 9.08 21.64 -9.14
CA VAL A 135 9.88 21.72 -7.92
C VAL A 135 10.00 20.37 -7.21
N LEU A 136 8.95 19.52 -7.23
CA LEU A 136 9.04 18.16 -6.69
C LEU A 136 9.99 17.30 -7.51
N SER A 137 9.95 17.41 -8.84
CA SER A 137 10.80 16.67 -9.76
C SER A 137 12.28 17.07 -9.60
N GLU A 138 12.57 18.38 -9.53
CA GLU A 138 13.91 18.90 -9.27
C GLU A 138 14.46 18.46 -7.91
N THR A 139 13.63 18.53 -6.86
CA THR A 139 14.01 18.09 -5.50
C THR A 139 14.34 16.59 -5.48
N LEU A 140 13.52 15.77 -6.15
CA LEU A 140 13.75 14.33 -6.24
C LEU A 140 15.06 14.03 -6.97
N ASN A 141 15.35 14.72 -8.08
CA ASN A 141 16.60 14.54 -8.83
C ASN A 141 17.83 14.99 -8.03
N ALA A 142 17.74 16.12 -7.32
CA ALA A 142 18.83 16.64 -6.51
C ALA A 142 19.21 15.70 -5.36
N HIS A 143 18.23 14.97 -4.82
CA HIS A 143 18.39 14.08 -3.67
C HIS A 143 18.20 12.59 -4.00
N GLN A 144 18.36 12.22 -5.27
CA GLN A 144 18.07 10.87 -5.78
C GLN A 144 18.87 9.75 -5.10
N ASN A 145 19.99 10.05 -4.46
CA ASN A 145 20.80 9.09 -3.70
C ASN A 145 20.39 8.93 -2.23
N ASP A 146 19.55 9.82 -1.68
CA ASP A 146 19.08 9.80 -0.30
C ASP A 146 17.69 9.16 -0.23
N ASN A 147 17.64 7.88 0.14
CA ASN A 147 16.40 7.12 0.28
C ASN A 147 15.37 7.83 1.18
N ARG A 148 15.80 8.51 2.25
CA ARG A 148 14.87 9.15 3.19
C ARG A 148 14.16 10.33 2.56
N ILE A 149 14.84 11.10 1.72
CA ILE A 149 14.23 12.24 1.02
C ILE A 149 13.34 11.73 -0.11
N VAL A 150 13.83 10.78 -0.91
CA VAL A 150 13.07 10.18 -2.02
C VAL A 150 11.76 9.56 -1.52
N GLU A 151 11.77 8.82 -0.41
CA GLU A 151 10.57 8.27 0.24
C GLU A 151 9.53 9.36 0.53
N ARG A 152 9.96 10.53 1.02
CA ARG A 152 9.05 11.65 1.32
C ARG A 152 8.50 12.30 0.05
N CYS A 153 9.33 12.43 -0.99
CA CYS A 153 8.90 12.89 -2.32
C CYS A 153 7.84 11.94 -2.91
N CYS A 154 8.12 10.63 -2.93
CA CYS A 154 7.18 9.60 -3.39
C CYS A 154 5.89 9.59 -2.55
N ARG A 155 5.98 9.80 -1.24
CA ARG A 155 4.80 9.94 -0.37
C ARG A 155 3.95 11.16 -0.72
N CYS A 156 4.58 12.29 -1.08
CA CYS A 156 3.88 13.49 -1.53
C CYS A 156 3.18 13.25 -2.87
N LEU A 157 3.90 12.69 -3.83
CA LEU A 157 3.36 12.33 -5.14
C LEU A 157 2.21 11.32 -5.03
N ARG A 158 2.32 10.34 -4.14
CA ARG A 158 1.24 9.39 -3.86
C ARG A 158 -0.04 10.11 -3.44
N PHE A 159 0.03 11.03 -2.48
CA PHE A 159 -1.16 11.75 -2.05
C PHE A 159 -1.68 12.69 -3.13
N ALA A 160 -0.80 13.34 -3.89
CA ALA A 160 -1.18 14.20 -5.01
C ALA A 160 -1.97 13.42 -6.07
N VAL A 161 -1.44 12.27 -6.52
CA VAL A 161 -2.09 11.38 -7.49
C VAL A 161 -3.43 10.85 -6.94
N ARG A 162 -3.48 10.41 -5.68
CA ARG A 162 -4.73 9.95 -5.05
C ARG A 162 -5.78 11.05 -4.90
N CYS A 163 -5.36 12.28 -4.65
CA CYS A 163 -6.26 13.42 -4.50
C CYS A 163 -6.95 13.76 -5.82
N VAL A 164 -6.21 13.82 -6.94
CA VAL A 164 -6.77 14.21 -8.25
C VAL A 164 -7.29 13.01 -9.04
N GLY A 165 -6.81 11.80 -8.74
CA GLY A 165 -7.13 10.58 -9.47
C GLY A 165 -6.80 10.72 -10.96
N LYS A 166 -7.73 10.27 -11.80
CA LYS A 166 -7.60 10.27 -13.27
C LYS A 166 -7.30 11.64 -13.88
N GLY A 167 -7.70 12.73 -13.23
CA GLY A 167 -7.42 14.10 -13.71
C GLY A 167 -5.93 14.47 -13.75
N SER A 168 -5.08 13.71 -13.06
CA SER A 168 -3.62 13.96 -13.04
C SER A 168 -2.85 13.25 -14.15
N ALA A 169 -3.54 12.70 -15.18
CA ALA A 169 -2.94 11.94 -16.28
C ALA A 169 -1.79 12.66 -17.01
N SER A 170 -1.83 14.00 -17.11
CA SER A 170 -0.74 14.80 -17.69
C SER A 170 0.62 14.62 -16.99
N LEU A 171 0.60 14.16 -15.73
CA LEU A 171 1.79 13.89 -14.92
C LEU A 171 2.37 12.50 -15.17
N LEU A 172 1.59 11.56 -15.72
CA LEU A 172 1.94 10.15 -15.77
C LEU A 172 3.24 9.92 -16.55
N GLN A 173 3.34 10.44 -17.76
CA GLN A 173 4.53 10.27 -18.60
C GLN A 173 5.81 10.88 -17.98
N PRO A 174 5.85 12.17 -17.58
CA PRO A 174 7.07 12.73 -17.00
C PRO A 174 7.44 12.06 -15.67
N LEU A 175 6.46 11.68 -14.85
CA LEU A 175 6.70 10.97 -13.59
C LEU A 175 7.29 9.57 -13.82
N VAL A 176 6.67 8.76 -14.65
CA VAL A 176 7.15 7.40 -14.96
C VAL A 176 8.56 7.44 -15.56
N THR A 177 8.82 8.38 -16.46
CA THR A 177 10.15 8.55 -17.08
C THR A 177 11.21 8.83 -16.01
N GLN A 178 10.92 9.75 -15.08
CA GLN A 178 11.82 10.06 -13.97
C GLN A 178 12.00 8.87 -13.02
N MET A 179 10.91 8.20 -12.64
CA MET A 179 10.94 7.03 -11.76
C MET A 179 11.86 5.94 -12.31
N VAL A 180 11.69 5.56 -13.59
CA VAL A 180 12.51 4.54 -14.24
C VAL A 180 13.97 4.96 -14.30
N SER A 181 14.25 6.20 -14.70
CA SER A 181 15.62 6.71 -14.81
C SER A 181 16.35 6.70 -13.46
N VAL A 182 15.70 7.11 -12.38
CA VAL A 182 16.31 7.14 -11.05
C VAL A 182 16.46 5.72 -10.50
N TYR A 183 15.43 4.88 -10.63
CA TYR A 183 15.43 3.51 -10.09
C TYR A 183 16.52 2.63 -10.70
N GLN A 184 16.89 2.86 -11.97
CA GLN A 184 18.01 2.16 -12.62
C GLN A 184 19.36 2.38 -11.92
N VAL A 185 19.57 3.52 -11.28
CA VAL A 185 20.82 3.87 -10.57
C VAL A 185 20.67 3.64 -9.07
N TYR A 186 19.53 4.04 -8.50
CA TYR A 186 19.23 3.96 -7.08
C TYR A 186 17.90 3.22 -6.88
N PRO A 187 17.92 1.89 -6.61
CA PRO A 187 16.73 1.06 -6.55
C PRO A 187 15.94 1.24 -5.24
N HIS A 188 15.45 2.46 -4.97
CA HIS A 188 14.61 2.76 -3.81
C HIS A 188 13.23 2.10 -3.97
N SER A 189 12.86 1.19 -3.08
CA SER A 189 11.63 0.39 -3.19
C SER A 189 10.35 1.24 -3.31
N CYS A 190 10.37 2.45 -2.76
CA CYS A 190 9.27 3.42 -2.82
C CYS A 190 8.81 3.76 -4.25
N PHE A 191 9.66 3.57 -5.27
CA PHE A 191 9.27 3.73 -6.67
C PHE A 191 8.39 2.58 -7.17
N LEU A 192 8.62 1.35 -6.71
CA LEU A 192 7.73 0.21 -6.96
C LEU A 192 6.37 0.49 -6.31
N TYR A 193 6.38 0.99 -5.07
CA TYR A 193 5.14 1.37 -4.39
C TYR A 193 4.42 2.51 -5.10
N LEU A 194 5.12 3.58 -5.50
CA LEU A 194 4.51 4.67 -6.26
C LEU A 194 3.95 4.17 -7.59
N GLY A 195 4.65 3.26 -8.27
CA GLY A 195 4.12 2.56 -9.45
C GLY A 195 2.81 1.84 -9.16
N SER A 196 2.69 1.19 -7.99
CA SER A 196 1.46 0.51 -7.58
C SER A 196 0.27 1.47 -7.48
N ILE A 197 0.53 2.73 -7.07
CA ILE A 197 -0.47 3.79 -6.99
C ILE A 197 -0.88 4.30 -8.38
N LEU A 198 0.04 4.33 -9.34
CA LEU A 198 -0.30 4.64 -10.72
C LEU A 198 -1.18 3.54 -11.33
N VAL A 199 -0.86 2.27 -11.06
CA VAL A 199 -1.63 1.12 -11.58
C VAL A 199 -3.02 1.02 -10.95
N ASP A 200 -3.09 0.97 -9.63
CA ASP A 200 -3.92 1.90 -8.86
C ASP A 200 -5.12 2.61 -9.53
N GLU A 201 -4.79 3.84 -9.95
CA GLU A 201 -5.69 4.85 -10.49
C GLU A 201 -5.93 4.71 -12.01
N TYR A 202 -4.93 4.24 -12.76
CA TYR A 202 -4.92 4.27 -14.23
C TYR A 202 -4.98 2.90 -14.91
N GLY A 203 -4.86 1.79 -14.18
CA GLY A 203 -4.76 0.44 -14.75
C GLY A 203 -6.00 -0.03 -15.50
N MET A 204 -7.17 0.55 -15.21
CA MET A 204 -8.41 0.25 -15.93
C MET A 204 -8.54 1.04 -17.25
N GLU A 205 -7.80 2.14 -17.41
CA GLU A 205 -7.79 2.97 -18.63
C GLU A 205 -7.00 2.29 -19.74
N GLU A 206 -7.67 1.91 -20.84
CA GLU A 206 -7.05 1.17 -21.95
C GLU A 206 -5.82 1.90 -22.53
N GLY A 207 -5.90 3.22 -22.66
CA GLY A 207 -4.80 4.05 -23.17
C GLY A 207 -3.56 4.08 -22.26
N CYS A 208 -3.68 3.68 -20.99
CA CYS A 208 -2.56 3.68 -20.04
C CYS A 208 -1.94 2.29 -19.84
N ARG A 209 -2.65 1.20 -20.17
CA ARG A 209 -2.25 -0.18 -19.86
C ARG A 209 -0.85 -0.53 -20.38
N GLN A 210 -0.56 -0.19 -21.64
CA GLN A 210 0.74 -0.50 -22.25
C GLN A 210 1.87 0.28 -21.57
N GLY A 211 1.73 1.60 -21.38
CA GLY A 211 2.77 2.41 -20.73
C GLY A 211 3.03 2.00 -19.27
N LEU A 212 1.99 1.56 -18.55
CA LEU A 212 2.14 1.00 -17.22
C LEU A 212 2.89 -0.35 -17.27
N LEU A 213 2.58 -1.22 -18.23
CA LEU A 213 3.30 -2.49 -18.40
C LEU A 213 4.79 -2.24 -18.73
N ASP A 214 5.09 -1.26 -19.59
CA ASP A 214 6.47 -0.88 -19.91
C ASP A 214 7.21 -0.38 -18.66
N MET A 215 6.54 0.42 -17.80
CA MET A 215 7.06 0.82 -16.50
C MET A 215 7.38 -0.39 -15.62
N LEU A 216 6.45 -1.35 -15.49
CA LEU A 216 6.67 -2.57 -14.71
C LEU A 216 7.92 -3.32 -15.20
N GLN A 217 8.02 -3.54 -16.51
CA GLN A 217 9.17 -4.25 -17.11
C GLN A 217 10.49 -3.52 -16.85
N ALA A 218 10.49 -2.19 -16.99
CA ALA A 218 11.68 -1.38 -16.75
C ALA A 218 12.13 -1.38 -15.29
N LEU A 219 11.18 -1.37 -14.34
CA LEU A 219 11.48 -1.46 -12.90
C LEU A 219 11.88 -2.88 -12.48
N CYS A 220 11.30 -3.92 -13.08
CA CYS A 220 11.63 -5.31 -12.77
C CYS A 220 13.09 -5.67 -13.06
N MET A 221 13.72 -5.09 -14.10
CA MET A 221 15.11 -5.40 -14.45
C MET A 221 16.11 -5.17 -13.29
N PRO A 222 16.29 -3.94 -12.77
CA PRO A 222 17.15 -3.72 -11.61
C PRO A 222 16.62 -4.37 -10.33
N THR A 223 15.29 -4.57 -10.20
CA THR A 223 14.70 -5.29 -9.06
C THR A 223 15.21 -6.73 -9.00
N PHE A 224 15.12 -7.48 -10.09
CA PHE A 224 15.56 -8.88 -10.11
C PHE A 224 17.08 -8.99 -9.93
N GLN A 225 17.86 -8.10 -10.55
CA GLN A 225 19.31 -8.05 -10.32
C GLN A 225 19.67 -7.83 -8.84
N LEU A 226 18.87 -7.03 -8.11
CA LEU A 226 19.06 -6.81 -6.68
C LEU A 226 18.68 -8.05 -5.85
N LEU A 227 17.57 -8.70 -6.19
CA LEU A 227 17.04 -9.86 -5.44
C LEU A 227 17.80 -11.17 -5.72
N GLU A 228 18.43 -11.29 -6.90
CA GLU A 228 19.28 -12.43 -7.30
C GLU A 228 20.65 -12.45 -6.60
N GLN A 229 21.04 -11.36 -5.94
CA GLN A 229 22.27 -11.33 -5.15
C GLN A 229 22.24 -12.37 -4.01
N PRO A 230 23.40 -12.81 -3.50
CA PRO A 230 23.44 -13.68 -2.33
C PRO A 230 22.68 -13.07 -1.14
N ASN A 231 21.67 -13.78 -0.66
CA ASN A 231 20.73 -13.30 0.36
C ASN A 231 19.91 -12.05 -0.03
N GLY A 232 19.75 -11.77 -1.33
CA GLY A 232 19.06 -10.57 -1.83
C GLY A 232 17.65 -10.40 -1.27
N LEU A 233 16.84 -11.46 -1.28
CA LEU A 233 15.50 -11.46 -0.68
C LEU A 233 15.49 -11.05 0.81
N ARG A 234 16.50 -11.50 1.57
CA ARG A 234 16.64 -11.20 3.00
C ARG A 234 17.20 -9.79 3.25
N ASN A 235 18.07 -9.32 2.38
CA ASN A 235 18.70 -8.00 2.49
C ASN A 235 17.79 -6.86 1.99
N HIS A 236 16.83 -7.18 1.12
CA HIS A 236 15.94 -6.20 0.50
C HIS A 236 14.44 -6.55 0.67
N PRO A 237 13.95 -6.78 1.90
CA PRO A 237 12.56 -7.16 2.14
C PRO A 237 11.57 -6.07 1.72
N ASP A 238 11.93 -4.79 1.86
CA ASP A 238 11.11 -3.66 1.42
C ASP A 238 10.90 -3.66 -0.10
N THR A 239 11.93 -4.08 -0.85
CA THR A 239 11.83 -4.24 -2.31
C THR A 239 10.91 -5.40 -2.68
N VAL A 240 10.98 -6.51 -1.94
CA VAL A 240 10.05 -7.64 -2.10
C VAL A 240 8.60 -7.18 -1.82
N ASP A 241 8.37 -6.50 -0.70
CA ASP A 241 7.05 -5.96 -0.35
C ASP A 241 6.51 -5.07 -1.48
N ASP A 242 7.23 -4.00 -1.83
CA ASP A 242 6.76 -3.02 -2.79
C ASP A 242 6.63 -3.56 -4.23
N LEU A 243 7.48 -4.52 -4.63
CA LEU A 243 7.31 -5.26 -5.88
C LEU A 243 5.97 -6.00 -5.90
N PHE A 244 5.68 -6.76 -4.84
CA PHE A 244 4.44 -7.55 -4.79
C PHE A 244 3.20 -6.70 -4.58
N ARG A 245 3.32 -5.50 -3.98
CA ARG A 245 2.25 -4.49 -3.98
C ARG A 245 1.96 -3.98 -5.39
N LEU A 246 3.00 -3.70 -6.18
CA LEU A 246 2.88 -3.28 -7.59
C LEU A 246 2.18 -4.35 -8.43
N VAL A 247 2.68 -5.58 -8.42
CA VAL A 247 2.11 -6.64 -9.27
C VAL A 247 0.73 -7.09 -8.79
N THR A 248 0.44 -7.04 -7.49
CA THR A 248 -0.94 -7.25 -6.97
C THR A 248 -1.90 -6.21 -7.56
N ARG A 249 -1.48 -4.93 -7.67
CA ARG A 249 -2.32 -3.90 -8.30
C ARG A 249 -2.54 -4.14 -9.78
N PHE A 250 -1.54 -4.66 -10.49
CA PHE A 250 -1.73 -5.08 -11.88
C PHE A 250 -2.75 -6.20 -12.01
N VAL A 251 -2.65 -7.24 -11.19
CA VAL A 251 -3.63 -8.35 -11.18
C VAL A 251 -5.05 -7.83 -10.94
N GLN A 252 -5.22 -6.89 -10.01
CA GLN A 252 -6.54 -6.36 -9.64
C GLN A 252 -7.14 -5.39 -10.68
N ARG A 253 -6.30 -4.65 -11.42
CA ARG A 253 -6.76 -3.58 -12.33
C ARG A 253 -6.74 -3.97 -13.80
N SER A 254 -5.77 -4.80 -14.19
CA SER A 254 -5.54 -5.21 -15.57
C SER A 254 -4.95 -6.63 -15.64
N PRO A 255 -5.68 -7.65 -15.17
CA PRO A 255 -5.18 -9.01 -15.06
C PRO A 255 -4.74 -9.57 -16.43
N PHE A 256 -5.55 -9.35 -17.47
CA PHE A 256 -5.23 -9.81 -18.81
C PHE A 256 -3.90 -9.25 -19.33
N THR A 257 -3.64 -7.95 -19.14
CA THR A 257 -2.39 -7.32 -19.59
C THR A 257 -1.17 -7.90 -18.88
N LEU A 258 -1.25 -8.16 -17.57
CA LEU A 258 -0.14 -8.75 -16.82
C LEU A 258 0.07 -10.22 -17.20
N VAL A 259 -0.98 -11.03 -17.20
CA VAL A 259 -0.86 -12.48 -17.41
C VAL A 259 -0.46 -12.82 -18.84
N ASN A 260 -0.87 -12.00 -19.82
CA ASN A 260 -0.44 -12.15 -21.21
C ASN A 260 0.98 -11.60 -21.50
N SER A 261 1.65 -11.00 -20.51
CA SER A 261 2.99 -10.45 -20.67
C SER A 261 4.09 -11.50 -20.45
N SER A 262 5.27 -11.31 -21.03
CA SER A 262 6.41 -12.20 -20.81
C SER A 262 7.06 -12.06 -19.41
N ILE A 263 6.85 -10.92 -18.74
CA ILE A 263 7.48 -10.65 -17.43
C ILE A 263 6.85 -11.47 -16.30
N ILE A 264 5.60 -11.95 -16.49
CA ILE A 264 4.86 -12.70 -15.47
C ILE A 264 5.59 -13.97 -15.00
N VAL A 265 6.30 -14.64 -15.91
CA VAL A 265 7.06 -15.87 -15.60
C VAL A 265 8.12 -15.58 -14.53
N HIS A 266 8.87 -14.48 -14.69
CA HIS A 266 9.91 -14.08 -13.75
C HIS A 266 9.32 -13.60 -12.42
N ILE A 267 8.18 -12.90 -12.46
CA ILE A 267 7.45 -12.48 -11.26
C ILE A 267 6.98 -13.69 -10.45
N ILE A 268 6.42 -14.72 -11.09
CA ILE A 268 5.96 -15.95 -10.43
C ILE A 268 7.14 -16.70 -9.79
N GLN A 269 8.26 -16.83 -10.51
CA GLN A 269 9.47 -17.46 -9.96
C GLN A 269 9.99 -16.71 -8.72
N CYS A 270 10.04 -15.37 -8.80
CA CYS A 270 10.39 -14.53 -7.67
C CYS A 270 9.40 -14.68 -6.50
N ALA A 271 8.10 -14.80 -6.77
CA ALA A 271 7.06 -14.98 -5.76
C ALA A 271 7.27 -16.30 -4.99
N ILE A 272 7.48 -17.40 -5.71
CA ILE A 272 7.73 -18.72 -5.13
C ILE A 272 8.99 -18.68 -4.25
N ALA A 273 10.09 -18.10 -4.73
CA ALA A 273 11.32 -17.94 -3.95
C ALA A 273 11.09 -17.07 -2.69
N SER A 274 10.27 -16.03 -2.79
CA SER A 274 9.98 -15.10 -1.70
C SER A 274 9.08 -15.68 -0.61
N THR A 275 8.39 -16.79 -0.85
CA THR A 275 7.56 -17.44 0.19
C THR A 275 8.36 -17.89 1.42
N THR A 276 9.67 -18.15 1.28
CA THR A 276 10.54 -18.52 2.41
C THR A 276 11.02 -17.35 3.27
N LEU A 277 10.76 -16.11 2.85
CA LEU A 277 11.25 -14.92 3.53
C LEU A 277 10.48 -14.68 4.83
N ASP A 278 11.18 -14.80 5.97
CA ASP A 278 10.65 -14.43 7.29
C ASP A 278 10.70 -12.91 7.48
N HIS A 279 9.80 -12.22 6.81
CA HIS A 279 9.55 -10.80 6.97
C HIS A 279 8.06 -10.53 6.81
N ARG A 280 7.43 -9.94 7.84
CA ARG A 280 5.97 -9.85 7.95
C ARG A 280 5.30 -9.18 6.74
N ASP A 281 5.74 -7.98 6.37
CA ASP A 281 5.06 -7.19 5.34
C ASP A 281 5.32 -7.78 3.94
N ALA A 282 6.59 -8.05 3.63
CA ALA A 282 6.99 -8.75 2.40
C ALA A 282 6.25 -10.09 2.19
N ASN A 283 6.18 -10.95 3.22
CA ASN A 283 5.46 -12.23 3.11
C ASN A 283 3.97 -12.01 2.87
N CYS A 284 3.34 -11.08 3.59
CA CYS A 284 1.93 -10.73 3.39
C CYS A 284 1.66 -10.27 1.95
N SER A 285 2.52 -9.42 1.39
CA SER A 285 2.39 -8.94 0.00
C SER A 285 2.62 -10.05 -1.03
N VAL A 286 3.58 -10.95 -0.82
CA VAL A 286 3.81 -12.14 -1.68
C VAL A 286 2.59 -13.05 -1.67
N MET A 287 2.09 -13.42 -0.50
CA MET A 287 0.94 -14.33 -0.37
C MET A 287 -0.31 -13.71 -1.00
N LYS A 288 -0.55 -12.42 -0.77
CA LYS A 288 -1.64 -11.68 -1.39
C LYS A 288 -1.56 -11.68 -2.91
N PHE A 289 -0.38 -11.44 -3.48
CA PHE A 289 -0.18 -11.51 -4.92
C PHE A 289 -0.53 -12.89 -5.47
N ILE A 290 0.02 -13.96 -4.88
CA ILE A 290 -0.20 -15.33 -5.35
C ILE A 290 -1.69 -15.70 -5.26
N ARG A 291 -2.35 -15.35 -4.16
CA ARG A 291 -3.80 -15.55 -3.95
C ARG A 291 -4.61 -14.85 -5.04
N ASP A 292 -4.39 -13.55 -5.23
CA ASP A 292 -5.16 -12.75 -6.19
C ASP A 292 -4.88 -13.18 -7.65
N LEU A 293 -3.64 -13.60 -7.95
CA LEU A 293 -3.27 -14.14 -9.26
C LEU A 293 -4.05 -15.41 -9.59
N ILE A 294 -4.14 -16.37 -8.65
CA ILE A 294 -4.88 -17.62 -8.86
C ILE A 294 -6.39 -17.34 -8.93
N HIS A 295 -6.88 -16.47 -8.04
CA HIS A 295 -8.29 -16.07 -7.99
C HIS A 295 -8.78 -15.45 -9.32
N THR A 296 -7.88 -14.84 -10.09
CA THR A 296 -8.17 -14.30 -11.43
C THR A 296 -8.72 -15.35 -12.41
N GLY A 297 -8.36 -16.62 -12.23
CA GLY A 297 -8.86 -17.74 -13.04
C GLY A 297 -10.23 -18.26 -12.62
N VAL A 298 -10.81 -17.72 -11.55
CA VAL A 298 -12.09 -18.13 -10.95
C VAL A 298 -13.12 -17.00 -10.96
N THR A 299 -12.66 -15.77 -10.71
CA THR A 299 -13.54 -14.61 -10.50
C THR A 299 -14.08 -14.01 -11.79
N ASN A 300 -15.21 -13.30 -11.68
CA ASN A 300 -15.89 -12.57 -12.75
C ASN A 300 -16.12 -13.43 -14.00
N ASP A 301 -16.77 -14.58 -13.81
CA ASP A 301 -17.07 -15.58 -14.85
C ASP A 301 -18.05 -15.08 -15.93
N HIS A 302 -18.75 -13.99 -15.65
CA HIS A 302 -19.62 -13.29 -16.59
C HIS A 302 -18.89 -12.35 -17.57
N GLU A 303 -17.59 -12.08 -17.39
CA GLU A 303 -16.82 -11.18 -18.26
C GLU A 303 -16.32 -11.88 -19.54
N ASP A 304 -16.26 -11.14 -20.65
CA ASP A 304 -15.88 -11.67 -21.97
C ASP A 304 -14.47 -12.29 -22.00
N ASP A 305 -13.54 -11.79 -21.19
CA ASP A 305 -12.16 -12.27 -21.11
C ASP A 305 -11.95 -13.42 -20.12
N PHE A 306 -13.00 -13.90 -19.43
CA PHE A 306 -12.91 -14.96 -18.42
C PHE A 306 -12.24 -16.23 -18.92
N GLU A 307 -12.67 -16.77 -20.07
CA GLU A 307 -12.12 -18.01 -20.63
C GLU A 307 -10.63 -17.88 -20.96
N VAL A 308 -10.19 -16.68 -21.32
CA VAL A 308 -8.78 -16.40 -21.59
C VAL A 308 -7.99 -16.31 -20.29
N ARG A 309 -8.51 -15.61 -19.27
CA ARG A 309 -7.90 -15.56 -17.93
C ARG A 309 -7.74 -16.97 -17.34
N LYS A 310 -8.82 -17.77 -17.36
CA LYS A 310 -8.82 -19.15 -16.85
C LYS A 310 -7.79 -20.02 -17.55
N ARG A 311 -7.68 -19.94 -18.88
CA ARG A 311 -6.67 -20.68 -19.65
C ARG A 311 -5.25 -20.29 -19.26
N LEU A 312 -4.97 -18.99 -19.17
CA LEU A 312 -3.64 -18.50 -18.85
C LEU A 312 -3.21 -18.85 -17.41
N ILE A 313 -4.12 -18.73 -16.44
CA ILE A 313 -3.87 -19.22 -15.07
C ILE A 313 -3.68 -20.74 -15.07
N GLY A 314 -4.44 -21.49 -15.87
CA GLY A 314 -4.23 -22.92 -16.07
C GLY A 314 -2.79 -23.26 -16.47
N GLN A 315 -2.22 -22.54 -17.45
CA GLN A 315 -0.83 -22.72 -17.88
C GLN A 315 0.17 -22.43 -16.75
N VAL A 316 -0.06 -21.37 -15.97
CA VAL A 316 0.78 -21.05 -14.79
C VAL A 316 0.72 -22.17 -13.76
N MET A 317 -0.48 -22.69 -13.48
CA MET A 317 -0.70 -23.75 -12.50
C MET A 317 -0.11 -25.09 -12.96
N GLU A 318 -0.19 -25.41 -14.24
CA GLU A 318 0.47 -26.59 -14.83
C GLU A 318 1.99 -26.52 -14.68
N GLN A 319 2.58 -25.35 -14.93
CA GLN A 319 4.04 -25.18 -14.90
C GLN A 319 4.61 -25.08 -13.47
N HIS A 320 3.93 -24.38 -12.56
CA HIS A 320 4.48 -23.99 -11.26
C HIS A 320 3.67 -24.50 -10.05
N GLY A 321 2.47 -25.04 -10.25
CA GLY A 321 1.55 -25.40 -9.16
C GLY A 321 2.13 -26.42 -8.16
N GLN A 322 2.76 -27.49 -8.65
CA GLN A 322 3.41 -28.48 -7.77
C GLN A 322 4.54 -27.85 -6.93
N GLN A 323 5.40 -27.02 -7.55
CA GLN A 323 6.50 -26.35 -6.86
C GLN A 323 5.97 -25.41 -5.78
N LEU A 324 4.95 -24.61 -6.12
CA LEU A 324 4.30 -23.68 -5.19
C LEU A 324 3.72 -24.42 -3.98
N VAL A 325 2.93 -25.48 -4.18
CA VAL A 325 2.34 -26.26 -3.07
C VAL A 325 3.45 -26.85 -2.18
N THR A 326 4.48 -27.45 -2.77
CA THR A 326 5.61 -27.99 -2.01
C THR A 326 6.33 -26.91 -1.19
N GLN A 327 6.57 -25.74 -1.78
CA GLN A 327 7.22 -24.63 -1.11
C GLN A 327 6.38 -24.08 0.04
N LEU A 328 5.07 -23.86 -0.17
CA LEU A 328 4.16 -23.38 0.87
C LEU A 328 4.12 -24.33 2.08
N ILE A 329 4.03 -25.65 1.83
CA ILE A 329 4.06 -26.64 2.92
C ILE A 329 5.40 -26.62 3.66
N ASN A 330 6.53 -26.57 2.94
CA ASN A 330 7.85 -26.46 3.56
C ASN A 330 7.99 -25.18 4.40
N THR A 331 7.57 -24.03 3.88
CA THR A 331 7.69 -22.74 4.57
C THR A 331 6.87 -22.70 5.86
N CYS A 332 5.66 -23.25 5.85
CA CYS A 332 4.81 -23.40 7.03
C CYS A 332 5.46 -24.25 8.14
N CYS A 333 6.16 -25.33 7.75
CA CYS A 333 6.80 -26.25 8.69
C CYS A 333 8.13 -25.74 9.22
N PHE A 334 8.97 -25.11 8.38
CA PHE A 334 10.39 -24.90 8.69
C PHE A 334 10.85 -23.45 8.68
N CYS A 335 10.17 -22.55 7.99
CA CYS A 335 10.69 -21.20 7.72
C CYS A 335 9.92 -20.11 8.46
N LEU A 336 8.59 -20.11 8.37
CA LEU A 336 7.77 -18.96 8.77
C LEU A 336 7.15 -19.12 10.16
N PRO A 337 7.01 -18.04 10.94
CA PRO A 337 6.27 -18.07 12.20
C PRO A 337 4.75 -18.27 12.00
N PRO A 338 3.97 -18.64 13.04
CA PRO A 338 2.58 -19.06 12.87
C PRO A 338 1.62 -17.94 12.43
N TYR A 339 2.05 -16.68 12.44
CA TYR A 339 1.21 -15.56 12.02
C TYR A 339 0.98 -15.51 10.51
N THR A 340 1.80 -16.20 9.70
CA THR A 340 1.66 -16.27 8.23
C THR A 340 0.70 -17.37 7.76
N LEU A 341 0.32 -18.30 8.65
CA LEU A 341 -0.51 -19.46 8.29
C LEU A 341 -1.87 -19.09 7.70
N PRO A 342 -2.58 -18.04 8.15
CA PRO A 342 -3.81 -17.59 7.49
C PRO A 342 -3.59 -17.22 6.03
N ASP A 343 -2.53 -16.46 5.72
CA ASP A 343 -2.22 -16.02 4.36
C ASP A 343 -1.86 -17.21 3.46
N VAL A 344 -1.09 -18.18 3.98
CA VAL A 344 -0.78 -19.43 3.24
C VAL A 344 -2.04 -20.27 3.03
N ALA A 345 -2.94 -20.33 4.00
CA ALA A 345 -4.20 -21.05 3.88
C ALA A 345 -5.09 -20.47 2.78
N GLU A 346 -5.15 -19.14 2.64
CA GLU A 346 -5.87 -18.48 1.55
C GLU A 346 -5.29 -18.85 0.18
N VAL A 347 -3.96 -18.90 0.04
CA VAL A 347 -3.33 -19.33 -1.22
C VAL A 347 -3.69 -20.79 -1.54
N LEU A 348 -3.55 -21.71 -0.58
CA LEU A 348 -3.89 -23.13 -0.78
C LEU A 348 -5.38 -23.32 -1.08
N TRP A 349 -6.24 -22.50 -0.48
CA TRP A 349 -7.66 -22.46 -0.76
C TRP A 349 -7.94 -22.07 -2.21
N GLU A 350 -7.34 -20.99 -2.72
CA GLU A 350 -7.52 -20.57 -4.11
C GLU A 350 -7.03 -21.63 -5.12
N ILE A 351 -5.90 -22.30 -4.84
CA ILE A 351 -5.43 -23.43 -5.67
C ILE A 351 -6.49 -24.54 -5.72
N MET A 352 -7.08 -24.86 -4.57
CA MET A 352 -8.10 -25.90 -4.46
C MET A 352 -9.43 -25.50 -5.13
N VAL A 353 -9.82 -24.23 -5.06
CA VAL A 353 -11.00 -23.71 -5.78
C VAL A 353 -10.79 -23.78 -7.29
N PHE A 354 -9.57 -23.49 -7.77
CA PHE A 354 -9.24 -23.53 -9.19
C PHE A 354 -9.24 -24.96 -9.76
N ASP A 355 -8.54 -25.91 -9.14
CA ASP A 355 -8.52 -27.33 -9.55
C ASP A 355 -8.26 -28.26 -8.34
N ARG A 356 -9.36 -28.67 -7.70
CA ARG A 356 -9.31 -29.55 -6.51
C ARG A 356 -8.65 -30.91 -6.78
N PRO A 357 -9.03 -31.70 -7.81
CA PRO A 357 -8.39 -32.99 -8.08
C PRO A 357 -6.87 -32.89 -8.25
N THR A 358 -6.40 -31.89 -9.01
CA THR A 358 -4.96 -31.70 -9.23
C THR A 358 -4.26 -31.25 -7.95
N PHE A 359 -4.87 -30.35 -7.18
CA PHE A 359 -4.37 -29.94 -5.87
C PHE A 359 -4.21 -31.12 -4.90
N CYS A 360 -5.18 -32.04 -4.83
CA CYS A 360 -5.08 -33.23 -3.99
C CYS A 360 -3.80 -34.04 -4.27
N ARG A 361 -3.45 -34.22 -5.55
CA ARG A 361 -2.25 -34.92 -5.99
C ARG A 361 -0.97 -34.15 -5.65
N TRP A 362 -0.99 -32.82 -5.83
CA TRP A 362 0.16 -31.98 -5.49
C TRP A 362 0.45 -31.95 -4.01
N LEU A 363 -0.59 -31.84 -3.18
CA LEU A 363 -0.46 -31.88 -1.73
C LEU A 363 0.05 -33.24 -1.25
N GLU A 364 -0.47 -34.34 -1.81
CA GLU A 364 0.04 -35.68 -1.50
C GLU A 364 1.54 -35.80 -1.82
N THR A 365 1.97 -35.30 -2.97
CA THR A 365 3.37 -35.30 -3.40
C THR A 365 4.24 -34.46 -2.46
N ALA A 366 3.77 -33.27 -2.06
CA ALA A 366 4.46 -32.42 -1.10
C ALA A 366 4.64 -33.12 0.27
N LEU A 367 3.58 -33.75 0.78
CA LEU A 367 3.61 -34.47 2.05
C LEU A 367 4.51 -35.70 2.03
N LYS A 368 4.62 -36.40 0.89
CA LYS A 368 5.55 -37.52 0.72
C LYS A 368 7.01 -37.07 0.80
N GLY A 369 7.31 -35.85 0.36
CA GLY A 369 8.65 -35.26 0.35
C GLY A 369 9.10 -34.63 1.68
N LEU A 370 8.22 -34.52 2.68
CA LEU A 370 8.59 -33.94 3.97
C LEU A 370 9.50 -34.87 4.79
N PRO A 371 10.48 -34.32 5.53
CA PRO A 371 11.24 -35.06 6.54
C PRO A 371 10.31 -35.65 7.60
N LYS A 372 10.32 -36.98 7.76
CA LYS A 372 9.45 -37.69 8.71
C LYS A 372 10.12 -37.97 10.06
N GLU A 373 11.43 -37.74 10.12
CA GLU A 373 12.28 -38.01 11.27
C GLU A 373 13.11 -36.76 11.59
N THR A 374 13.36 -36.54 12.86
CA THR A 374 14.30 -35.52 13.33
C THR A 374 15.74 -35.98 13.09
N ALA A 375 16.70 -35.05 13.18
CA ALA A 375 18.14 -35.39 13.08
C ALA A 375 18.60 -36.46 14.10
N GLY A 376 17.84 -36.69 15.17
CA GLY A 376 18.09 -37.74 16.17
C GLY A 376 17.34 -39.06 15.93
N GLY A 377 16.69 -39.26 14.76
CA GLY A 377 15.94 -40.48 14.42
C GLY A 377 14.58 -40.61 15.12
N ALA A 378 14.13 -39.61 15.88
CA ALA A 378 12.80 -39.61 16.47
C ALA A 378 11.75 -39.23 15.42
N LEU A 379 10.67 -40.01 15.37
CA LEU A 379 9.55 -39.79 14.45
C LEU A 379 8.91 -38.42 14.70
N THR A 380 8.95 -37.54 13.70
CA THR A 380 8.36 -36.19 13.75
C THR A 380 6.88 -36.23 13.40
N VAL A 381 6.52 -37.01 12.38
CA VAL A 381 5.14 -37.12 11.88
C VAL A 381 4.82 -38.56 11.50
N THR A 382 3.65 -39.04 11.93
CA THR A 382 3.15 -40.37 11.58
C THR A 382 2.47 -40.38 10.21
N HIS A 383 2.39 -41.55 9.58
CA HIS A 383 1.61 -41.71 8.34
C HIS A 383 0.14 -41.33 8.53
N LYS A 384 -0.45 -41.67 9.68
CA LYS A 384 -1.83 -41.29 10.01
C LYS A 384 -2.01 -39.76 10.04
N GLN A 385 -1.10 -39.03 10.69
CA GLN A 385 -1.16 -37.56 10.73
C GLN A 385 -1.02 -36.92 9.33
N LEU A 386 -0.19 -37.48 8.44
CA LEU A 386 -0.09 -37.02 7.05
C LEU A 386 -1.41 -37.25 6.30
N THR A 387 -2.01 -38.42 6.45
CA THR A 387 -3.32 -38.76 5.82
C THR A 387 -4.46 -37.90 6.37
N ASP A 388 -4.50 -37.70 7.70
CA ASP A 388 -5.51 -36.87 8.35
C ASP A 388 -5.39 -35.40 7.91
N PHE A 389 -4.17 -34.85 7.85
CA PHE A 389 -3.93 -33.49 7.35
C PHE A 389 -4.33 -33.34 5.88
N HIS A 390 -3.92 -34.28 5.01
CA HIS A 390 -4.31 -34.28 3.60
C HIS A 390 -5.84 -34.28 3.45
N LYS A 391 -6.53 -35.13 4.21
CA LYS A 391 -7.99 -35.21 4.21
C LYS A 391 -8.63 -33.91 4.69
N GLN A 392 -8.21 -33.37 5.84
CA GLN A 392 -8.76 -32.13 6.40
C GLN A 392 -8.67 -30.96 5.42
N VAL A 393 -7.55 -30.81 4.72
CA VAL A 393 -7.35 -29.74 3.75
C VAL A 393 -8.18 -29.99 2.48
N THR A 394 -8.10 -31.19 1.90
CA THR A 394 -8.74 -31.50 0.60
C THR A 394 -10.25 -31.67 0.68
N SER A 395 -10.81 -31.97 1.85
CA SER A 395 -12.26 -32.01 2.10
C SER A 395 -12.79 -30.72 2.74
N ALA A 396 -11.99 -29.66 2.81
CA ALA A 396 -12.44 -28.40 3.38
C ALA A 396 -13.50 -27.72 2.50
N GLU A 397 -14.52 -27.20 3.16
CA GLU A 397 -15.64 -26.40 2.63
C GLU A 397 -15.43 -24.90 2.91
N GLU A 398 -14.58 -24.55 3.88
CA GLU A 398 -14.20 -23.17 4.18
C GLU A 398 -12.69 -23.01 4.31
N CYS A 399 -12.15 -21.86 3.88
CA CYS A 399 -10.73 -21.52 4.04
C CYS A 399 -10.26 -21.58 5.51
N LYS A 400 -11.15 -21.33 6.48
CA LYS A 400 -10.83 -21.44 7.91
C LYS A 400 -10.42 -22.85 8.32
N GLN A 401 -11.03 -23.87 7.73
CA GLN A 401 -10.70 -25.28 8.01
C GLN A 401 -9.29 -25.62 7.51
N VAL A 402 -8.90 -25.10 6.33
CA VAL A 402 -7.53 -25.21 5.81
C VAL A 402 -6.53 -24.58 6.77
N CYS A 403 -6.82 -23.38 7.28
CA CYS A 403 -5.98 -22.67 8.24
C CYS A 403 -5.80 -23.46 9.56
N TRP A 404 -6.88 -24.04 10.10
CA TRP A 404 -6.82 -24.88 11.29
C TRP A 404 -5.98 -26.14 11.06
N ALA A 405 -6.18 -26.84 9.94
CA ALA A 405 -5.42 -28.02 9.58
C ALA A 405 -3.91 -27.71 9.48
N ILE A 406 -3.54 -26.59 8.83
CA ILE A 406 -2.14 -26.15 8.73
C ILE A 406 -1.58 -25.82 10.12
N ARG A 407 -2.34 -25.13 10.97
CA ARG A 407 -1.89 -24.80 12.33
C ARG A 407 -1.63 -26.05 13.17
N GLU A 408 -2.52 -27.06 13.11
CA GLU A 408 -2.32 -28.31 13.84
C GLU A 408 -1.12 -29.09 13.30
N PHE A 409 -0.98 -29.18 11.98
CA PHE A 409 0.08 -29.92 11.31
C PHE A 409 1.47 -29.29 11.53
N THR A 410 1.58 -27.98 11.39
CA THR A 410 2.86 -27.25 11.58
C THR A 410 3.39 -27.34 13.00
N ARG A 411 2.53 -27.55 14.00
CA ARG A 411 2.95 -27.76 15.40
C ARG A 411 3.77 -29.05 15.58
N LEU A 412 3.68 -30.01 14.67
CA LEU A 412 4.45 -31.26 14.72
C LEU A 412 5.94 -31.04 14.38
N TYR A 413 6.28 -29.92 13.74
CA TYR A 413 7.62 -29.59 13.26
C TYR A 413 8.33 -28.51 14.09
N ARG A 414 7.70 -28.03 15.16
CA ARG A 414 8.15 -26.88 15.95
C ARG A 414 8.52 -27.24 17.37
#